data_AF-A0A2T7TK41-F1
#
_entry.id   AF-A0A2T7TK41-F1
#
_cell.length_a   1.000
_cell.length_b   1.000
_cell.length_c   1.000
_cell.angle_alpha   90.00
_cell.angle_beta   90.00
_cell.angle_gamma   90.00
#
_symmetry.space_group_name_H-M   'P 1'
#
loop_
_entity.id
_entity.type
_entity.pdbx_description
1 polymer ?
#
loop_
_entity_poly.entity_id
_entity_poly.type
_entity_poly.pdbx_seq_one_letter_code
_entity_poly.pdbx_strand_id
1 'polypeptide(L)'
;MALAASGCTGVEIGDRPAQSATPSSDPSSAAPATTPPAPKPTVADRPAPDDDWQVFTDPQALVSFELPPDWTAEPMEDPGEGFEPESVHVAVENADGRPVAELHTGITPTDEDCAPDDASPYTVILSQPVDLPSTAESDQSIEPRLVVRLIEGYRFFSSFGVTDVLGGADGVACTLYNTVQGPEHVGLYSFGDAISLTALTPEQVGSRTASFETIAAAEEFFDAEQFTQIRRMIASLEVAE
;
A
#
# COMPACT_ATOMS: atom_id res chain seq x y z
N MET A 1 -40.91 29.23 43.49
CA MET A 1 -41.74 29.04 42.29
C MET A 1 -41.68 27.54 41.98
N ALA A 2 -42.43 26.69 42.69
CA ALA A 2 -43.81 26.24 42.39
C ALA A 2 -43.94 25.76 40.94
N LEU A 3 -44.30 24.51 40.57
CA LEU A 3 -44.93 23.34 41.20
C LEU A 3 -44.29 22.04 40.60
N ALA A 4 -44.05 20.89 41.25
CA ALA A 4 -44.95 19.88 41.86
C ALA A 4 -46.10 19.44 40.91
N ALA A 5 -46.53 18.19 40.74
CA ALA A 5 -46.17 16.87 41.23
C ALA A 5 -47.04 15.84 40.46
N SER A 6 -46.48 14.65 40.20
CA SER A 6 -47.02 13.31 40.50
C SER A 6 -48.43 12.88 40.07
N GLY A 7 -48.53 11.61 39.63
CA GLY A 7 -49.79 10.88 39.63
C GLY A 7 -49.68 9.45 39.08
N CYS A 8 -49.64 8.48 39.99
CA CYS A 8 -49.57 7.04 39.75
C CYS A 8 -50.96 6.37 39.53
N THR A 9 -50.87 5.11 39.07
CA THR A 9 -51.74 3.93 39.35
C THR A 9 -53.13 3.80 38.70
N GLY A 10 -53.41 2.58 38.21
CA GLY A 10 -54.76 2.03 38.06
C GLY A 10 -54.84 0.86 37.06
N VAL A 11 -54.84 -0.37 37.56
CA VAL A 11 -55.23 -1.61 36.84
C VAL A 11 -56.65 -2.00 37.30
N GLU A 12 -57.57 -2.29 36.37
CA GLU A 12 -58.40 -3.53 36.30
C GLU A 12 -59.56 -3.44 35.29
N ILE A 13 -59.59 -4.45 34.41
CA ILE A 13 -60.70 -5.30 33.91
C ILE A 13 -62.05 -4.66 33.49
N GLY A 14 -62.38 -4.84 32.21
CA GLY A 14 -63.73 -4.78 31.65
C GLY A 14 -63.89 -5.73 30.45
N ASP A 15 -64.94 -6.54 30.48
CA ASP A 15 -65.24 -7.71 29.64
C ASP A 15 -66.13 -7.36 28.41
N ARG A 16 -65.84 -7.99 27.25
CA ARG A 16 -66.67 -8.25 26.03
C ARG A 16 -67.23 -7.09 25.15
N PRO A 17 -67.63 -7.32 23.86
CA PRO A 17 -67.56 -8.54 23.02
C PRO A 17 -66.97 -8.34 21.59
N ALA A 18 -66.94 -9.46 20.85
CA ALA A 18 -66.36 -9.67 19.52
C ALA A 18 -66.89 -8.77 18.39
N GLN A 19 -65.98 -8.36 17.49
CA GLN A 19 -66.29 -7.94 16.12
C GLN A 19 -65.30 -8.56 15.14
N SER A 20 -65.84 -9.34 14.21
CA SER A 20 -65.16 -9.82 13.01
C SER A 20 -65.04 -8.69 12.00
N ALA A 21 -63.84 -8.45 11.45
CA ALA A 21 -63.66 -7.67 10.23
C ALA A 21 -62.44 -8.17 9.43
N THR A 22 -62.77 -8.72 8.26
CA THR A 22 -62.03 -8.95 6.99
C THR A 22 -60.50 -8.72 6.89
N PRO A 23 -59.78 -9.62 6.18
CA PRO A 23 -58.36 -9.45 5.87
C PRO A 23 -58.15 -8.29 4.88
N SER A 24 -57.36 -7.29 5.28
CA SER A 24 -56.78 -6.30 4.35
C SER A 24 -55.55 -6.92 3.69
N SER A 25 -55.50 -6.79 2.37
CA SER A 25 -54.41 -7.26 1.52
C SER A 25 -53.11 -6.53 1.87
N ASP A 26 -52.06 -7.31 2.11
CA ASP A 26 -50.67 -6.83 2.23
C ASP A 26 -50.28 -6.02 0.98
N PRO A 27 -49.68 -4.82 1.12
CA PRO A 27 -48.86 -4.28 0.06
C PRO A 27 -47.63 -5.17 -0.06
N SER A 28 -47.54 -5.91 -1.17
CA SER A 28 -46.34 -6.62 -1.59
C SER A 28 -45.22 -5.60 -1.74
N SER A 29 -44.40 -5.48 -0.68
CA SER A 29 -43.16 -4.71 -0.69
C SER A 29 -42.21 -5.46 -1.61
N ALA A 30 -42.11 -5.00 -2.86
CA ALA A 30 -41.11 -5.51 -3.78
C ALA A 30 -39.74 -5.25 -3.17
N ALA A 31 -39.03 -6.33 -2.84
CA ALA A 31 -37.64 -6.24 -2.42
C ALA A 31 -36.85 -5.54 -3.53
N PRO A 32 -35.98 -4.56 -3.22
CA PRO A 32 -35.11 -3.97 -4.20
C PRO A 32 -34.27 -5.09 -4.84
N ALA A 33 -34.30 -5.16 -6.16
CA ALA A 33 -33.43 -6.06 -6.90
C ALA A 33 -31.98 -5.65 -6.63
N THR A 34 -31.26 -6.44 -5.83
CA THR A 34 -29.82 -6.32 -5.69
C THR A 34 -29.21 -6.68 -7.04
N THR A 35 -28.79 -5.65 -7.78
CA THR A 35 -27.93 -5.84 -8.94
C THR A 35 -26.64 -6.52 -8.43
N PRO A 36 -26.17 -7.61 -9.06
CA PRO A 36 -24.89 -8.20 -8.71
C PRO A 36 -23.80 -7.12 -8.79
N PRO A 37 -22.87 -7.05 -7.81
CA PRO A 37 -21.78 -6.10 -7.88
C PRO A 37 -21.01 -6.28 -9.18
N ALA A 38 -20.59 -5.16 -9.79
CA ALA A 38 -19.74 -5.20 -10.97
C ALA A 38 -18.44 -5.96 -10.63
N PRO A 39 -17.91 -6.78 -11.56
CA PRO A 39 -16.63 -7.44 -11.35
C PRO A 39 -15.53 -6.39 -11.13
N LYS A 40 -14.65 -6.66 -10.16
CA LYS A 40 -13.47 -5.81 -9.90
C LYS A 40 -12.55 -5.85 -11.13
N PRO A 41 -11.84 -4.74 -11.44
CA PRO A 41 -10.79 -4.77 -12.45
C PRO A 41 -9.72 -5.81 -12.13
N THR A 42 -9.09 -6.34 -13.18
CA THR A 42 -8.00 -7.32 -13.07
C THR A 42 -6.92 -6.99 -14.10
N VAL A 43 -5.67 -7.27 -13.78
CA VAL A 43 -4.58 -7.26 -14.77
C VAL A 43 -4.86 -8.28 -15.87
N ALA A 44 -4.43 -7.98 -17.09
CA ALA A 44 -4.58 -8.89 -18.21
C ALA A 44 -3.56 -10.04 -18.11
N ASP A 45 -3.88 -11.19 -18.72
CA ASP A 45 -2.90 -12.26 -18.87
C ASP A 45 -1.69 -11.75 -19.69
N ARG A 46 -0.52 -11.77 -19.07
CA ARG A 46 0.74 -11.34 -19.69
C ARG A 46 1.41 -12.50 -20.46
N PRO A 47 1.97 -12.25 -21.65
CA PRO A 47 2.83 -13.21 -22.32
C PRO A 47 4.04 -13.59 -21.45
N ALA A 48 4.54 -14.83 -21.60
CA ALA A 48 5.79 -15.21 -20.95
C ALA A 48 6.93 -14.29 -21.43
N PRO A 49 7.72 -13.72 -20.51
CA PRO A 49 8.82 -12.84 -20.86
C PRO A 49 9.99 -13.61 -21.50
N ASP A 50 10.87 -12.88 -22.17
CA ASP A 50 12.10 -13.44 -22.73
C ASP A 50 13.09 -13.85 -21.61
N ASP A 51 14.10 -14.66 -21.97
CA ASP A 51 15.26 -15.01 -21.13
C ASP A 51 14.95 -15.85 -19.86
N ASP A 52 14.01 -16.78 -19.94
CA ASP A 52 13.61 -17.67 -18.83
C ASP A 52 13.07 -16.95 -17.57
N TRP A 53 12.70 -15.67 -17.71
CA TRP A 53 11.97 -14.95 -16.67
C TRP A 53 10.59 -15.57 -16.48
N GLN A 54 10.08 -15.52 -15.26
CA GLN A 54 8.78 -16.05 -14.91
C GLN A 54 7.83 -14.90 -14.55
N VAL A 55 6.52 -15.12 -14.72
CA VAL A 55 5.50 -14.15 -14.31
C VAL A 55 4.89 -14.59 -12.99
N PHE A 56 4.86 -13.67 -12.04
CA PHE A 56 4.01 -13.76 -10.86
C PHE A 56 2.72 -12.98 -11.11
N THR A 57 1.59 -13.55 -10.73
CA THR A 57 0.29 -12.88 -10.68
C THR A 57 -0.38 -13.31 -9.38
N ASP A 58 -0.89 -12.36 -8.60
CA ASP A 58 -1.56 -12.70 -7.35
C ASP A 58 -2.91 -13.42 -7.63
N PRO A 59 -3.48 -14.17 -6.66
CA PRO A 59 -4.70 -14.94 -6.88
C PRO A 59 -5.94 -14.12 -7.28
N GLN A 60 -5.97 -12.82 -6.98
CA GLN A 60 -7.05 -11.91 -7.35
C GLN A 60 -6.77 -11.16 -8.66
N ALA A 61 -5.59 -11.35 -9.26
CA ALA A 61 -5.12 -10.66 -10.45
C ALA A 61 -5.22 -9.12 -10.30
N LEU A 62 -4.87 -8.60 -9.13
CA LEU A 62 -4.74 -7.16 -8.87
C LEU A 62 -3.35 -6.65 -9.23
N VAL A 63 -2.33 -7.50 -9.11
CA VAL A 63 -0.94 -7.18 -9.42
C VAL A 63 -0.26 -8.32 -10.18
N SER A 64 0.67 -7.97 -11.06
CA SER A 64 1.54 -8.93 -11.72
C SER A 64 2.90 -8.33 -12.00
N PHE A 65 3.96 -9.14 -11.95
CA PHE A 65 5.32 -8.70 -12.28
C PHE A 65 6.19 -9.88 -12.73
N GLU A 66 7.31 -9.58 -13.39
CA GLU A 66 8.29 -10.57 -13.81
C GLU A 66 9.34 -10.81 -12.71
N LEU A 67 9.80 -12.05 -12.61
CA LEU A 67 10.87 -12.48 -11.72
C LEU A 67 12.01 -13.11 -12.51
N PRO A 68 13.27 -12.91 -12.08
CA PRO A 68 14.39 -13.70 -12.58
C PRO A 68 14.15 -15.20 -12.39
N PRO A 69 14.83 -16.06 -13.16
CA PRO A 69 14.80 -17.49 -12.91
C PRO A 69 15.31 -17.80 -11.49
N ASP A 70 14.74 -18.84 -10.89
CA ASP A 70 15.06 -19.33 -9.54
C ASP A 70 14.72 -18.37 -8.39
N TRP A 71 14.11 -17.21 -8.65
CA TRP A 71 13.56 -16.34 -7.62
C TRP A 71 12.12 -16.75 -7.29
N THR A 72 11.70 -16.43 -6.07
CA THR A 72 10.36 -16.76 -5.57
C THR A 72 9.62 -15.50 -5.15
N ALA A 73 8.30 -15.51 -5.36
CA ALA A 73 7.38 -14.52 -4.82
C ALA A 73 6.31 -15.26 -4.04
N GLU A 74 6.25 -15.01 -2.74
CA GLU A 74 5.38 -15.74 -1.82
C GLU A 74 4.41 -14.77 -1.12
N PRO A 75 3.10 -15.08 -1.07
CA PRO A 75 2.16 -14.31 -0.28
C PRO A 75 2.56 -14.30 1.20
N MET A 76 2.47 -13.13 1.84
CA MET A 76 2.76 -12.99 3.27
C MET A 76 1.52 -13.32 4.10
N GLU A 77 1.65 -14.27 5.04
CA GLU A 77 0.54 -14.66 5.94
C GLU A 77 0.23 -13.58 7.00
N ASP A 78 1.26 -12.85 7.44
CA ASP A 78 1.16 -11.77 8.43
C ASP A 78 2.01 -10.57 7.97
N PRO A 79 1.41 -9.60 7.26
CA PRO A 79 2.11 -8.39 6.81
C PRO A 79 2.39 -7.40 7.95
N GLY A 80 1.80 -7.60 9.13
CA GLY A 80 1.79 -6.65 10.23
C GLY A 80 0.60 -5.69 10.21
N GLU A 81 0.72 -4.60 10.97
CA GLU A 81 -0.31 -3.54 11.07
C GLU A 81 -0.13 -2.48 9.98
N GLY A 82 -1.17 -1.67 9.72
CA GLY A 82 -1.12 -0.56 8.77
C GLY A 82 -1.54 -0.92 7.34
N PHE A 83 -2.31 -1.98 7.17
CA PHE A 83 -2.85 -2.41 5.88
C PHE A 83 -4.36 -2.66 5.97
N GLU A 84 -5.07 -2.29 4.92
CA GLU A 84 -6.48 -2.58 4.73
C GLU A 84 -6.71 -4.10 4.59
N PRO A 85 -7.87 -4.63 5.03
CA PRO A 85 -8.19 -6.04 4.85
C PRO A 85 -8.27 -6.41 3.36
N GLU A 86 -7.95 -7.67 3.04
CA GLU A 86 -7.97 -8.20 1.66
C GLU A 86 -6.98 -7.51 0.70
N SER A 87 -5.99 -6.81 1.23
CA SER A 87 -4.87 -6.28 0.45
C SER A 87 -3.84 -7.37 0.11
N VAL A 88 -3.03 -7.11 -0.91
CA VAL A 88 -2.04 -8.04 -1.44
C VAL A 88 -0.69 -7.74 -0.81
N HIS A 89 -0.06 -8.78 -0.26
CA HIS A 89 1.28 -8.70 0.33
C HIS A 89 2.12 -9.85 -0.17
N VAL A 90 3.27 -9.54 -0.75
CA VAL A 90 4.15 -10.52 -1.39
C VAL A 90 5.59 -10.22 -1.00
N ALA A 91 6.27 -11.22 -0.45
CA ALA A 91 7.71 -11.19 -0.24
C ALA A 91 8.40 -11.80 -1.46
N VAL A 92 9.45 -11.13 -1.95
CA VAL A 92 10.29 -11.65 -3.03
C VAL A 92 11.64 -12.04 -2.48
N GLU A 93 12.05 -13.28 -2.77
CA GLU A 93 13.34 -13.82 -2.40
C GLU A 93 14.16 -14.18 -3.64
N ASN A 94 15.47 -14.00 -3.56
CA ASN A 94 16.39 -14.46 -4.60
C ASN A 94 16.66 -15.97 -4.47
N ALA A 95 17.44 -16.51 -5.41
CA ALA A 95 17.81 -17.93 -5.45
C ALA A 95 18.49 -18.48 -4.18
N ASP A 96 19.04 -17.61 -3.31
CA ASP A 96 19.62 -18.00 -2.03
C ASP A 96 18.60 -18.02 -0.88
N GLY A 97 17.32 -17.73 -1.14
CA GLY A 97 16.28 -17.56 -0.13
C GLY A 97 16.47 -16.28 0.71
N ARG A 98 17.10 -15.24 0.14
CA ARG A 98 17.26 -13.95 0.81
C ARG A 98 16.18 -12.97 0.31
N PRO A 99 15.48 -12.27 1.22
CA PRO A 99 14.52 -11.25 0.83
C PRO A 99 15.22 -10.12 0.08
N VAL A 100 14.62 -9.67 -1.02
CA VAL A 100 15.14 -8.61 -1.88
C VAL A 100 14.14 -7.49 -2.14
N ALA A 101 12.83 -7.77 -2.09
CA ALA A 101 11.79 -6.76 -2.18
C ALA A 101 10.49 -7.28 -1.58
N GLU A 102 9.61 -6.36 -1.20
CA GLU A 102 8.25 -6.64 -0.76
C GLU A 102 7.27 -5.76 -1.54
N LEU A 103 6.15 -6.35 -1.95
CA LEU A 103 5.01 -5.66 -2.52
C LEU A 103 3.89 -5.61 -1.49
N HIS A 104 3.32 -4.42 -1.27
CA HIS A 104 2.16 -4.23 -0.42
C HIS A 104 1.14 -3.33 -1.11
N THR A 105 -0.14 -3.67 -1.03
CA THR A 105 -1.26 -2.79 -1.39
C THR A 105 -2.08 -2.42 -0.15
N GLY A 106 -3.08 -1.55 -0.32
CA GLY A 106 -3.96 -1.14 0.78
C GLY A 106 -3.23 -0.53 1.97
N ILE A 107 -2.08 0.12 1.76
CA ILE A 107 -1.31 0.73 2.85
C ILE A 107 -2.13 1.86 3.47
N THR A 108 -2.33 1.83 4.78
CA THR A 108 -2.95 2.93 5.52
C THR A 108 -1.90 4.04 5.69
N PRO A 109 -2.11 5.25 5.12
CA PRO A 109 -1.15 6.34 5.25
C PRO A 109 -0.96 6.73 6.73
N THR A 110 0.28 6.99 7.11
CA THR A 110 0.61 7.55 8.43
C THR A 110 0.82 9.05 8.29
N ASP A 111 0.05 9.84 9.04
CA ASP A 111 0.28 11.28 9.15
C ASP A 111 1.45 11.51 10.12
N GLU A 112 2.65 11.70 9.56
CA GLU A 112 3.83 12.13 10.33
C GLU A 112 4.12 13.61 10.06
N ASP A 113 3.93 14.45 11.08
CA ASP A 113 4.35 15.85 11.03
C ASP A 113 5.88 15.92 10.99
N CYS A 114 6.44 16.45 9.91
CA CYS A 114 7.88 16.69 9.77
C CYS A 114 8.22 18.11 10.23
N ALA A 115 8.76 18.25 11.45
CA ALA A 115 9.31 19.54 11.87
C ALA A 115 10.58 19.85 11.05
N PRO A 116 10.81 21.10 10.61
CA PRO A 116 11.98 21.43 9.80
C PRO A 116 13.32 21.07 10.44
N ASP A 117 13.40 21.10 11.77
CA ASP A 117 14.61 20.76 12.52
C ASP A 117 14.88 19.23 12.58
N ASP A 118 13.88 18.41 12.24
CA ASP A 118 13.96 16.95 12.21
C ASP A 118 14.23 16.41 10.79
N ALA A 119 14.27 17.28 9.78
CA ALA A 119 14.48 16.90 8.39
C ALA A 119 15.97 16.65 8.09
N SER A 120 16.25 15.51 7.46
CA SER A 120 17.58 15.12 7.01
C SER A 120 17.78 15.40 5.52
N PRO A 121 18.99 15.81 5.09
CA PRO A 121 19.34 15.82 3.68
C PRO A 121 19.14 14.45 3.04
N TYR A 122 18.66 14.43 1.80
CA TYR A 122 18.59 13.21 1.00
C TYR A 122 19.11 13.43 -0.41
N THR A 123 19.50 12.33 -1.06
CA THR A 123 19.97 12.31 -2.45
C THR A 123 19.28 11.20 -3.21
N VAL A 124 18.96 11.45 -4.47
CA VAL A 124 18.43 10.44 -5.39
C VAL A 124 19.54 10.04 -6.35
N ILE A 125 20.00 8.79 -6.28
CA ILE A 125 21.07 8.28 -7.16
C ILE A 125 20.52 7.51 -8.38
N LEU A 126 19.24 7.14 -8.34
CA LEU A 126 18.54 6.55 -9.48
C LEU A 126 17.09 7.04 -9.53
N SER A 127 16.61 7.36 -10.74
CA SER A 127 15.22 7.74 -10.97
C SER A 127 14.77 7.42 -12.39
N GLN A 128 14.01 6.35 -12.55
CA GLN A 128 13.53 5.84 -13.82
C GLN A 128 11.99 5.88 -13.88
N PRO A 129 11.37 6.42 -14.94
CA PRO A 129 9.92 6.33 -15.12
C PRO A 129 9.44 4.87 -15.16
N VAL A 130 8.28 4.61 -14.58
CA VAL A 130 7.58 3.32 -14.66
C VAL A 130 6.13 3.55 -15.07
N ASP A 131 5.56 2.60 -15.79
CA ASP A 131 4.17 2.68 -16.28
C ASP A 131 3.25 2.10 -15.22
N LEU A 132 2.82 2.95 -14.29
CA LEU A 132 2.00 2.54 -13.14
C LEU A 132 0.82 3.49 -12.97
N PRO A 133 -0.37 2.99 -12.60
CA PRO A 133 -1.49 3.85 -12.30
C PRO A 133 -1.24 4.64 -11.01
N SER A 134 -1.42 5.95 -11.10
CA SER A 134 -1.43 6.86 -9.96
C SER A 134 -2.63 7.81 -10.06
N THR A 135 -3.25 8.05 -8.90
CA THR A 135 -4.32 9.02 -8.68
C THR A 135 -3.85 10.17 -7.80
N ALA A 136 -2.54 10.32 -7.59
CA ALA A 136 -2.00 11.39 -6.75
C ALA A 136 -2.21 12.77 -7.40
N GLU A 137 -2.93 13.63 -6.68
CA GLU A 137 -3.20 15.01 -7.09
C GLU A 137 -2.71 15.98 -6.00
N SER A 138 -1.42 16.27 -5.98
CA SER A 138 -0.82 17.28 -5.08
C SER A 138 0.32 18.04 -5.74
N ASP A 139 0.71 19.16 -5.16
CA ASP A 139 1.89 19.93 -5.60
C ASP A 139 3.22 19.17 -5.39
N GLN A 140 3.21 18.06 -4.65
CA GLN A 140 4.36 17.17 -4.45
C GLN A 140 4.29 15.92 -5.34
N SER A 141 3.21 15.75 -6.11
CA SER A 141 3.01 14.58 -6.95
C SER A 141 3.87 14.63 -8.20
N ILE A 142 4.39 13.48 -8.60
CA ILE A 142 5.16 13.24 -9.81
C ILE A 142 4.60 12.01 -10.53
N GLU A 143 4.89 11.89 -11.82
CA GLU A 143 4.65 10.62 -12.51
C GLU A 143 5.39 9.49 -11.79
N PRO A 144 4.80 8.28 -11.65
CA PRO A 144 5.44 7.17 -10.96
C PRO A 144 6.85 6.85 -11.46
N ARG A 145 7.77 6.67 -10.52
CA ARG A 145 9.18 6.35 -10.79
C ARG A 145 9.67 5.24 -9.89
N LEU A 146 10.50 4.36 -10.43
CA LEU A 146 11.43 3.56 -9.64
C LEU A 146 12.60 4.46 -9.24
N VAL A 147 12.87 4.53 -7.94
CA VAL A 147 13.94 5.37 -7.39
C VAL A 147 14.87 4.59 -6.47
N VAL A 148 16.11 5.07 -6.36
CA VAL A 148 17.02 4.74 -5.26
C VAL A 148 17.36 6.05 -4.56
N ARG A 149 17.03 6.11 -3.27
CA ARG A 149 17.20 7.30 -2.44
C ARG A 149 18.11 6.99 -1.27
N LEU A 150 18.92 7.96 -0.88
CA LEU A 150 19.73 7.93 0.33
C LEU A 150 19.33 9.08 1.24
N ILE A 151 19.12 8.82 2.51
CA ILE A 151 18.91 9.84 3.53
C ILE A 151 20.11 9.87 4.50
N GLU A 152 20.54 11.08 4.85
CA GLU A 152 21.69 11.32 5.72
C GLU A 152 21.26 11.25 7.20
N GLY A 153 21.81 10.27 7.92
CA GLY A 153 21.80 10.20 9.38
C GLY A 153 23.22 10.10 9.90
N TYR A 154 23.50 9.16 10.82
CA TYR A 154 24.90 8.86 11.18
C TYR A 154 25.67 8.10 10.07
N ARG A 155 24.95 7.64 9.04
CA ARG A 155 25.40 7.03 7.78
C ARG A 155 24.45 7.48 6.65
N PHE A 156 24.72 7.06 5.42
CA PHE A 156 23.76 7.15 4.33
C PHE A 156 22.89 5.90 4.31
N PHE A 157 21.63 6.02 4.69
CA PHE A 157 20.67 4.92 4.63
C PHE A 157 20.02 4.94 3.27
N SER A 158 20.04 3.82 2.55
CA SER A 158 19.41 3.73 1.24
C SER A 158 18.04 3.09 1.33
N SER A 159 17.22 3.32 0.32
CA SER A 159 16.06 2.51 0.01
C SER A 159 15.73 2.65 -1.46
N PHE A 160 15.12 1.62 -2.04
CA PHE A 160 14.62 1.62 -3.39
C PHE A 160 13.18 1.15 -3.45
N GLY A 161 12.45 1.70 -4.42
CA GLY A 161 11.08 1.30 -4.68
C GLY A 161 10.39 2.25 -5.63
N VAL A 162 9.11 2.00 -5.88
CA VAL A 162 8.26 2.88 -6.68
C VAL A 162 7.76 4.06 -5.86
N THR A 163 7.59 5.22 -6.50
CA THR A 163 7.00 6.39 -5.84
C THR A 163 6.35 7.34 -6.84
N ASP A 164 5.28 8.02 -6.42
CA ASP A 164 4.65 9.12 -7.15
C ASP A 164 4.69 10.45 -6.37
N VAL A 165 5.54 10.53 -5.35
CA VAL A 165 5.70 11.71 -4.50
C VAL A 165 7.17 12.11 -4.36
N LEU A 166 7.43 13.41 -4.35
CA LEU A 166 8.74 13.95 -4.01
C LEU A 166 9.10 13.62 -2.57
N GLY A 167 10.38 13.42 -2.29
CA GLY A 167 10.86 13.12 -0.94
C GLY A 167 10.74 14.28 0.06
N GLY A 168 10.46 15.49 -0.42
CA GLY A 168 10.43 16.72 0.37
C GLY A 168 11.04 17.89 -0.40
N ALA A 169 10.75 19.11 0.05
CA ALA A 169 11.28 20.33 -0.56
C ALA A 169 12.79 20.47 -0.32
N ASP A 170 13.49 21.12 -1.25
CA ASP A 170 14.90 21.52 -1.10
C ASP A 170 15.91 20.39 -0.79
N GLY A 171 15.55 19.14 -1.06
CA GLY A 171 16.44 17.99 -0.83
C GLY A 171 16.57 17.56 0.63
N VAL A 172 15.58 17.90 1.47
CA VAL A 172 15.48 17.42 2.87
C VAL A 172 14.15 16.71 3.10
N ALA A 173 14.15 15.74 4.01
CA ALA A 173 13.00 14.90 4.34
C ALA A 173 13.10 14.36 5.77
N CYS A 174 11.97 14.20 6.48
CA CYS A 174 11.94 13.35 7.67
C CYS A 174 11.81 11.88 7.28
N THR A 175 10.89 11.61 6.36
CA THR A 175 10.56 10.29 5.84
C THR A 175 10.47 10.35 4.32
N LEU A 176 11.07 9.38 3.65
CA LEU A 176 10.95 9.16 2.21
C LEU A 176 10.05 7.95 1.99
N TYR A 177 8.88 8.14 1.37
CA TYR A 177 7.94 7.06 1.09
C TYR A 177 8.15 6.46 -0.30
N ASN A 178 8.26 5.13 -0.38
CA ASN A 178 8.24 4.36 -1.62
C ASN A 178 6.81 3.87 -1.90
N THR A 179 5.88 4.80 -1.99
CA THR A 179 4.48 4.51 -2.24
C THR A 179 3.97 5.23 -3.48
N VAL A 180 2.97 4.61 -4.12
CA VAL A 180 2.20 5.18 -5.23
C VAL A 180 0.73 5.14 -4.84
N GLN A 181 0.03 6.27 -5.02
CA GLN A 181 -1.39 6.40 -4.75
C GLN A 181 -2.19 5.72 -5.86
N GLY A 182 -2.51 4.44 -5.68
CA GLY A 182 -3.19 3.64 -6.72
C GLY A 182 -4.68 3.89 -6.87
N PRO A 183 -5.32 3.17 -7.80
CA PRO A 183 -6.77 3.13 -7.95
C PRO A 183 -7.47 2.71 -6.64
N GLU A 184 -8.72 3.15 -6.43
CA GLU A 184 -9.47 2.94 -5.18
C GLU A 184 -9.51 1.47 -4.72
N HIS A 185 -9.62 0.53 -5.68
CA HIS A 185 -9.73 -0.90 -5.38
C HIS A 185 -8.38 -1.57 -5.03
N VAL A 186 -7.26 -0.89 -5.26
CA VAL A 186 -5.90 -1.31 -4.89
C VAL A 186 -5.40 -0.54 -3.65
N GLY A 187 -5.76 0.74 -3.55
CA GLY A 187 -5.30 1.64 -2.48
C GLY A 187 -3.87 2.14 -2.69
N LEU A 188 -3.27 2.68 -1.62
CA LEU A 188 -1.85 3.05 -1.61
C LEU A 188 -1.01 1.76 -1.68
N TYR A 189 -0.04 1.72 -2.58
CA TYR A 189 0.80 0.53 -2.76
C TYR A 189 2.29 0.86 -2.82
N SER A 190 3.12 -0.13 -2.51
CA SER A 190 4.58 -0.08 -2.48
C SER A 190 5.12 -1.33 -3.16
N PHE A 191 6.24 -1.19 -3.87
CA PHE A 191 7.09 -2.30 -4.30
C PHE A 191 8.55 -1.87 -4.24
N GLY A 192 9.33 -2.49 -3.35
CA GLY A 192 10.69 -2.05 -3.02
C GLY A 192 11.29 -2.79 -1.83
N ASP A 193 12.38 -2.30 -1.27
CA ASP A 193 13.00 -2.88 -0.06
C ASP A 193 12.36 -2.41 1.25
N ALA A 194 11.66 -1.28 1.23
CA ALA A 194 10.92 -0.74 2.35
C ALA A 194 9.79 0.18 1.85
N ILE A 195 8.69 0.27 2.62
CA ILE A 195 7.59 1.21 2.36
C ILE A 195 8.06 2.65 2.61
N SER A 196 8.92 2.86 3.61
CA SER A 196 9.46 4.17 3.96
C SER A 196 10.89 4.08 4.45
N LEU A 197 11.60 5.19 4.33
CA LEU A 197 12.99 5.36 4.74
C LEU A 197 13.11 6.60 5.61
N THR A 198 13.69 6.44 6.80
CA THR A 198 14.00 7.52 7.75
C THR A 198 15.48 7.50 8.10
N ALA A 199 16.03 8.66 8.42
CA ALA A 199 17.39 8.75 8.94
C ALA A 199 17.44 8.17 10.35
N LEU A 200 18.47 7.36 10.63
CA LEU A 200 18.68 6.82 11.96
C LEU A 200 19.79 7.58 12.70
N THR A 201 19.66 7.65 14.02
CA THR A 201 20.69 8.08 14.97
C THR A 201 21.57 6.90 15.39
N PRO A 202 22.79 7.15 15.94
CA PRO A 202 23.69 6.07 16.36
C PRO A 202 23.11 5.13 17.44
N GLU A 203 22.13 5.59 18.21
CA GLU A 203 21.47 4.80 19.25
C GLU A 203 20.40 3.85 18.69
N GLN A 204 19.92 4.10 17.47
CA GLN A 204 18.93 3.26 16.80
C GLN A 204 19.63 2.09 16.10
N VAL A 205 19.16 0.87 16.37
CA VAL A 205 19.71 -0.38 15.83
C VAL A 205 18.70 -1.06 14.91
N GLY A 206 19.20 -1.84 13.94
CA GLY A 206 18.36 -2.70 13.10
C GLY A 206 17.71 -2.01 11.92
N SER A 207 18.46 -1.18 11.18
CA SER A 207 18.03 -0.73 9.85
C SER A 207 17.61 -1.94 9.02
N ARG A 208 16.37 -1.93 8.50
CA ARG A 208 15.91 -2.95 7.56
C ARG A 208 16.48 -2.74 6.16
N THR A 209 17.05 -1.57 5.91
CA THR A 209 17.67 -1.21 4.63
C THR A 209 19.19 -1.11 4.73
N ALA A 210 19.86 -1.16 3.58
CA ALA A 210 21.30 -1.02 3.50
C ALA A 210 21.77 0.38 3.95
N SER A 211 22.97 0.46 4.51
CA SER A 211 23.59 1.73 4.90
C SER A 211 25.05 1.77 4.49
N PHE A 212 25.53 2.97 4.16
CA PHE A 212 26.83 3.20 3.55
C PHE A 212 27.59 4.31 4.25
N GLU A 213 28.92 4.23 4.23
CA GLU A 213 29.79 5.31 4.73
C GLU A 213 29.86 6.49 3.76
N THR A 214 29.65 6.25 2.46
CA THR A 214 29.72 7.27 1.41
C THR A 214 28.65 7.01 0.34
N ILE A 215 28.25 8.06 -0.37
CA ILE A 215 27.36 7.95 -1.53
C ILE A 215 28.00 7.08 -2.63
N ALA A 216 29.31 7.23 -2.87
CA ALA A 216 30.02 6.44 -3.89
C ALA A 216 29.96 4.92 -3.62
N ALA A 217 30.01 4.50 -2.35
CA ALA A 217 29.87 3.09 -1.99
C ALA A 217 28.44 2.57 -2.26
N ALA A 218 27.43 3.43 -2.12
CA ALA A 218 26.07 3.08 -2.47
C ALA A 218 25.89 3.00 -4.00
N GLU A 219 26.43 3.96 -4.75
CA GLU A 219 26.43 3.93 -6.22
C GLU A 219 27.05 2.62 -6.74
N GLU A 220 28.21 2.23 -6.22
CA GLU A 220 28.85 0.94 -6.57
C GLU A 220 27.96 -0.27 -6.25
N PHE A 221 27.26 -0.25 -5.11
CA PHE A 221 26.33 -1.32 -4.74
C PHE A 221 25.14 -1.41 -5.70
N PHE A 222 24.55 -0.28 -6.09
CA PHE A 222 23.38 -0.23 -6.97
C PHE A 222 23.73 -0.37 -8.46
N ASP A 223 25.00 -0.31 -8.84
CA ASP A 223 25.48 -0.66 -10.18
C ASP A 223 25.71 -2.17 -10.37
N ALA A 224 25.61 -2.97 -9.30
CA ALA A 224 25.82 -4.41 -9.37
C ALA A 224 24.74 -5.14 -10.21
N GLU A 225 25.12 -6.27 -10.81
CA GLU A 225 24.23 -7.09 -11.66
C GLU A 225 22.94 -7.51 -10.93
N GLN A 226 23.05 -7.86 -9.64
CA GLN A 226 21.90 -8.21 -8.82
C GLN A 226 20.85 -7.09 -8.81
N PHE A 227 21.28 -5.83 -8.69
CA PHE A 227 20.33 -4.71 -8.68
C PHE A 227 19.73 -4.46 -10.05
N THR A 228 20.43 -4.79 -11.14
CA THR A 228 19.84 -4.73 -12.49
C THR A 228 18.63 -5.67 -12.62
N GLN A 229 18.69 -6.86 -12.02
CA GLN A 229 17.57 -7.80 -11.98
C GLN A 229 16.40 -7.25 -11.13
N ILE A 230 16.69 -6.71 -9.94
CA ILE A 230 15.69 -6.07 -9.09
C ILE A 230 14.97 -4.92 -9.82
N ARG A 231 15.74 -4.08 -10.52
CA ARG A 231 15.18 -2.96 -11.29
C ARG A 231 14.22 -3.43 -12.37
N ARG A 232 14.57 -4.48 -13.13
CA ARG A 232 13.69 -5.05 -14.15
C ARG A 232 12.42 -5.60 -13.53
N MET A 233 12.54 -6.37 -12.44
CA MET A 233 11.40 -6.90 -11.69
C MET A 233 10.44 -5.79 -11.26
N ILE A 234 10.93 -4.77 -10.55
CA ILE A 234 10.07 -3.68 -10.05
C ILE A 234 9.47 -2.87 -11.21
N ALA A 235 10.25 -2.56 -12.25
CA ALA A 235 9.76 -1.82 -13.42
C ALA A 235 8.76 -2.62 -14.26
N SER A 236 8.67 -3.93 -14.07
CA SER A 236 7.70 -4.80 -14.75
C SER A 236 6.37 -4.92 -14.02
N LEU A 237 6.18 -4.22 -12.90
CA LEU A 237 4.93 -4.25 -12.14
C LEU A 237 3.76 -3.72 -12.99
N GLU A 238 2.70 -4.50 -13.04
CA GLU A 238 1.36 -4.13 -13.51
C GLU A 238 0.40 -4.12 -12.31
N VAL A 239 -0.51 -3.15 -12.32
CA VAL A 239 -1.56 -2.97 -11.31
C VAL A 239 -2.89 -2.82 -12.04
N ALA A 240 -3.95 -3.45 -11.55
CA ALA A 240 -5.28 -3.39 -12.15
C ALA A 240 -5.85 -1.95 -12.13
N GLU A 241 -6.49 -1.54 -13.23
CA GLU A 241 -7.12 -0.22 -13.43
C GLU A 241 -8.64 -0.30 -13.64
#